data_AF-A0A3P7LMH5-F1
#
_entry.id   AF-A0A3P7LMH5-F1
#
_cell.length_a   1.000
_cell.length_b   1.000
_cell.length_c   1.000
_cell.angle_alpha   90.00
_cell.angle_beta   90.00
_cell.angle_gamma   90.00
#
_symmetry.space_group_name_H-M   'P 1'
#
loop_
_entity.id
_entity.type
_entity.pdbx_description
1 polymer ?
#
loop_
_entity_poly.entity_id
_entity_poly.type
_entity_poly.pdbx_seq_one_letter_code
_entity_poly.pdbx_strand_id
1 'polypeptide(L)'
;MAYAIDVALAIACIRYYAGYADKYHGKTIPIRGNFFTYTRHEAVGICGQIIPWNFPILMQAWKLGPALSMGNVVVMKPAEQTPLSALHVAALIKEVDLHVDEMDIPQMLTVSSSSKAQEDSTVRVHRASKGERSQLKKSENIKLDYAVKQAHEALFFNQGQVCCAGSRVFVEGKIYDDFIAKSKELAEKRVLGDPFDLKTEQGPQVKYFCSRGEKGVIR
;
A
#
# COMPACT_ATOMS: atom_id res chain seq x y z
N MET A 1 -7.89 -10.82 -5.23
CA MET A 1 -7.34 -9.60 -4.58
C MET A 1 -6.81 -8.60 -5.61
N ALA A 2 -5.76 -8.93 -6.38
CA ALA A 2 -5.08 -8.01 -7.29
C ALA A 2 -6.00 -7.26 -8.28
N TYR A 3 -6.93 -7.97 -8.95
CA TYR A 3 -7.84 -7.34 -9.92
C TYR A 3 -8.85 -6.37 -9.27
N ALA A 4 -9.46 -6.80 -8.16
CA ALA A 4 -10.55 -6.05 -7.53
C ALA A 4 -10.08 -4.89 -6.64
N ILE A 5 -8.87 -4.98 -6.08
CA ILE A 5 -8.36 -4.01 -5.10
C ILE A 5 -7.21 -3.21 -5.71
N ASP A 6 -6.07 -3.86 -6.01
CA ASP A 6 -4.83 -3.17 -6.40
C ASP A 6 -4.99 -2.35 -7.68
N VAL A 7 -5.61 -2.92 -8.72
CA VAL A 7 -5.84 -2.23 -10.00
C VAL A 7 -6.82 -1.08 -9.81
N ALA A 8 -7.92 -1.30 -9.10
CA ALA A 8 -8.93 -0.28 -8.85
C ALA A 8 -8.35 0.92 -8.07
N LEU A 9 -7.56 0.64 -7.03
CA LEU A 9 -6.88 1.67 -6.23
C LEU A 9 -5.79 2.38 -7.03
N ALA A 10 -5.05 1.67 -7.88
CA ALA A 10 -4.06 2.29 -8.76
C ALA A 10 -4.71 3.28 -9.75
N ILE A 11 -5.83 2.88 -10.38
CA ILE A 11 -6.61 3.76 -11.28
C ILE A 11 -7.11 4.98 -10.52
N ALA A 12 -7.69 4.79 -9.33
CA ALA A 12 -8.17 5.90 -8.50
C ALA A 12 -7.02 6.86 -8.12
N CYS A 13 -5.86 6.33 -7.76
CA CYS A 13 -4.67 7.12 -7.43
C CYS A 13 -4.19 7.98 -8.61
N ILE A 14 -4.07 7.39 -9.81
CA ILE A 14 -3.65 8.14 -11.00
C ILE A 14 -4.67 9.23 -11.34
N ARG A 15 -5.97 8.91 -11.31
CA ARG A 15 -7.03 9.91 -11.55
C ARG A 15 -7.01 11.05 -10.53
N TYR A 16 -6.75 10.74 -9.26
CA TYR A 16 -6.61 11.74 -8.21
C TYR A 16 -5.46 12.72 -8.50
N TYR A 17 -4.27 12.21 -8.82
CA TYR A 17 -3.11 13.06 -9.11
C TYR A 17 -3.19 13.78 -10.46
N ALA A 18 -3.88 13.21 -11.45
CA ALA A 18 -4.19 13.90 -12.70
C ALA A 18 -4.97 15.20 -12.42
N GLY A 19 -5.92 15.16 -11.49
CA GLY A 19 -6.65 16.35 -11.05
C GLY A 19 -5.83 17.36 -10.24
N TYR A 20 -4.60 17.03 -9.85
CA TYR A 20 -3.73 17.91 -9.06
C TYR A 20 -2.69 18.65 -9.92
N ALA A 21 -2.49 18.22 -11.17
CA ALA A 21 -1.45 18.74 -12.06
C ALA A 21 -1.57 20.25 -12.34
N ASP A 22 -2.79 20.76 -12.42
CA ASP A 22 -3.12 22.18 -12.68
C ASP A 22 -3.34 23.00 -11.39
N LYS A 23 -3.21 22.39 -10.21
CA LYS A 23 -3.61 23.00 -8.92
C LYS A 23 -2.45 23.24 -7.96
N TYR A 24 -1.22 22.95 -8.37
CA TYR A 24 -0.05 23.13 -7.52
C TYR A 24 0.55 24.53 -7.65
N HIS A 25 -0.07 25.47 -6.96
CA HIS A 25 0.29 26.89 -7.04
C HIS A 25 1.28 27.31 -5.94
N GLY A 26 2.13 28.27 -6.29
CA GLY A 26 2.92 29.01 -5.33
C GLY A 26 2.11 30.08 -4.58
N LYS A 27 2.81 30.97 -3.89
CA LYS A 27 2.19 32.03 -3.06
C LYS A 27 2.76 33.38 -3.43
N THR A 28 1.93 34.41 -3.38
CA THR A 28 2.40 35.80 -3.26
C THR A 28 2.55 36.12 -1.78
N ILE A 29 3.71 36.67 -1.39
CA ILE A 29 4.05 36.89 0.02
C ILE A 29 4.10 38.40 0.28
N PRO A 30 3.25 38.95 1.18
CA PRO A 30 3.29 40.35 1.52
C PRO A 30 4.48 40.64 2.45
N ILE A 31 5.62 40.99 1.87
CA ILE A 31 6.82 41.42 2.60
C ILE A 31 6.79 42.93 2.86
N ARG A 32 7.47 43.39 3.91
CA ARG A 32 7.65 44.83 4.18
C ARG A 32 8.62 45.44 3.15
N GLY A 33 8.27 46.62 2.64
CA GLY A 33 9.09 47.38 1.68
C GLY A 33 8.61 47.26 0.23
N ASN A 34 9.37 47.84 -0.71
CA ASN A 34 9.02 47.89 -2.14
C ASN A 34 9.54 46.66 -2.90
N PHE A 35 9.13 45.48 -2.47
CA PHE A 35 9.50 44.21 -3.13
C PHE A 35 8.24 43.43 -3.52
N PHE A 36 8.22 42.92 -4.74
CA PHE A 36 7.24 41.92 -5.16
C PHE A 36 7.84 40.53 -4.95
N THR A 37 7.28 39.76 -4.02
CA THR A 37 7.77 38.43 -3.67
C THR A 37 6.72 37.37 -3.97
N TYR A 38 7.12 36.34 -4.72
CA TYR A 38 6.29 35.18 -5.00
C TYR A 38 7.12 33.90 -4.95
N THR A 39 6.47 32.77 -4.73
CA THR A 39 7.07 31.45 -4.83
C THR A 39 6.61 30.75 -6.10
N ARG A 40 7.50 29.94 -6.70
CA ARG A 40 7.15 28.94 -7.71
C ARG A 40 7.48 27.59 -7.14
N HIS A 41 6.62 26.62 -7.41
CA HIS A 41 6.95 25.24 -7.15
C HIS A 41 7.28 24.60 -8.49
N GLU A 42 8.57 24.48 -8.76
CA GLU A 42 9.08 23.91 -10.01
C GLU A 42 9.36 22.43 -9.83
N ALA A 43 9.34 21.68 -10.93
CA ALA A 43 9.76 20.29 -10.94
C ALA A 43 11.21 20.19 -10.44
N VAL A 44 11.51 19.13 -9.70
CA VAL A 44 12.88 18.79 -9.32
C VAL A 44 13.68 18.34 -10.55
N GLY A 45 13.00 17.74 -11.53
CA GLY A 45 13.60 17.22 -12.76
C GLY A 45 13.52 15.70 -12.80
N ILE A 46 14.65 15.01 -12.74
CA ILE A 46 14.72 13.54 -12.85
C ILE A 46 14.65 12.90 -11.45
N CYS A 47 13.65 12.05 -11.25
CA CYS A 47 13.37 11.34 -10.00
C CYS A 47 13.65 9.83 -10.15
N GLY A 48 14.67 9.34 -9.45
CA GLY A 48 14.89 7.90 -9.27
C GLY A 48 13.91 7.32 -8.24
N GLN A 49 13.12 6.32 -8.61
CA GLN A 49 12.09 5.73 -7.76
C GLN A 49 12.27 4.22 -7.63
N ILE A 50 12.27 3.69 -6.40
CA ILE A 50 12.37 2.26 -6.11
C ILE A 50 11.06 1.79 -5.47
N ILE A 51 10.49 0.69 -5.96
CA ILE A 51 9.25 0.12 -5.42
C ILE A 51 9.43 -1.33 -4.93
N PRO A 52 8.72 -1.73 -3.85
CA PRO A 52 8.74 -3.10 -3.33
C PRO A 52 7.81 -4.04 -4.13
N TRP A 53 7.80 -5.31 -3.75
CA TRP A 53 7.10 -6.40 -4.45
C TRP A 53 5.68 -6.69 -3.93
N ASN A 54 5.29 -6.12 -2.79
CA ASN A 54 4.08 -6.53 -2.09
C ASN A 54 2.79 -5.99 -2.71
N PHE A 55 2.82 -4.78 -3.27
CA PHE A 55 1.73 -4.20 -4.05
C PHE A 55 2.28 -3.52 -5.32
N PRO A 56 2.78 -4.28 -6.32
CA PRO A 56 3.63 -3.74 -7.37
C PRO A 56 3.00 -2.61 -8.19
N ILE A 57 1.75 -2.79 -8.64
CA ILE A 57 1.04 -1.80 -9.46
C ILE A 57 0.61 -0.58 -8.64
N LEU A 58 0.17 -0.80 -7.40
CA LEU A 58 -0.28 0.27 -6.52
C LEU A 58 0.91 1.15 -6.06
N MET A 59 2.04 0.53 -5.70
CA MET A 59 3.27 1.24 -5.33
C MET A 59 3.83 2.04 -6.51
N GLN A 60 3.74 1.48 -7.72
CA GLN A 60 4.07 2.20 -8.94
C GLN A 60 3.17 3.43 -9.11
N ALA A 61 1.84 3.30 -8.97
CA ALA A 61 0.91 4.42 -9.08
C ALA A 61 1.15 5.51 -8.00
N TRP A 62 1.43 5.10 -6.76
CA TRP A 62 1.74 6.03 -5.65
C TRP A 62 3.02 6.84 -5.88
N LYS A 63 3.94 6.32 -6.68
CA LYS A 63 5.21 6.99 -7.01
C LYS A 63 5.10 7.81 -8.31
N LEU A 64 4.47 7.26 -9.36
CA LEU A 64 4.29 7.93 -10.64
C LEU A 64 3.29 9.10 -10.55
N GLY A 65 2.14 8.90 -9.92
CA GLY A 65 1.07 9.90 -9.84
C GLY A 65 1.56 11.28 -9.36
N PRO A 66 2.16 11.40 -8.16
CA PRO A 66 2.66 12.68 -7.67
C PRO A 66 3.89 13.19 -8.44
N ALA A 67 4.76 12.31 -8.95
CA ALA A 67 5.94 12.77 -9.68
C ALA A 67 5.55 13.43 -11.01
N LEU A 68 4.67 12.77 -11.77
CA LEU A 68 4.20 13.25 -13.07
C LEU A 68 3.29 14.49 -12.92
N SER A 69 2.42 14.53 -11.91
CA SER A 69 1.56 15.71 -11.70
C SER A 69 2.37 16.97 -11.37
N MET A 70 3.55 16.82 -10.78
CA MET A 70 4.47 17.93 -10.50
C MET A 70 5.44 18.21 -11.66
N GLY A 71 5.28 17.57 -12.82
CA GLY A 71 6.13 17.78 -13.99
C GLY A 71 7.51 17.14 -13.92
N ASN A 72 7.74 16.15 -13.05
CA ASN A 72 9.01 15.44 -12.99
C ASN A 72 9.08 14.30 -14.00
N VAL A 73 10.30 13.96 -14.39
CA VAL A 73 10.61 12.73 -15.14
C VAL A 73 10.98 11.62 -14.16
N VAL A 74 10.53 10.39 -14.40
CA VAL A 74 10.77 9.27 -13.49
C VAL A 74 11.62 8.18 -14.13
N VAL A 75 12.64 7.73 -13.39
CA VAL A 75 13.37 6.48 -13.65
C VAL A 75 13.00 5.50 -12.54
N MET A 76 12.29 4.42 -12.88
CA MET A 76 11.69 3.54 -11.87
C MET A 76 12.26 2.14 -11.86
N LYS A 77 12.60 1.66 -10.67
CA LYS A 77 13.31 0.41 -10.40
C LYS A 77 12.41 -0.54 -9.57
N PRO A 78 11.63 -1.43 -10.20
CA PRO A 78 10.73 -2.35 -9.51
C PRO A 78 11.48 -3.47 -8.79
N ALA A 79 10.80 -4.13 -7.86
CA ALA A 79 11.34 -5.31 -7.20
C ALA A 79 11.58 -6.44 -8.21
N GLU A 80 12.68 -7.17 -8.01
CA GLU A 80 13.09 -8.29 -8.88
C GLU A 80 12.08 -9.42 -8.94
N GLN A 81 11.29 -9.59 -7.87
CA GLN A 81 10.26 -10.63 -7.78
C GLN A 81 9.05 -10.33 -8.66
N THR A 82 8.75 -9.05 -8.89
CA THR A 82 7.49 -8.61 -9.52
C THR A 82 7.70 -7.51 -10.57
N PRO A 83 8.53 -7.72 -11.61
CA PRO A 83 8.79 -6.69 -12.61
C PRO A 83 7.69 -6.59 -13.69
N LEU A 84 6.92 -7.66 -13.91
CA LEU A 84 6.05 -7.79 -15.09
C LEU A 84 4.95 -6.72 -15.17
N SER A 85 4.31 -6.40 -14.05
CA SER A 85 3.27 -5.36 -14.01
C SER A 85 3.83 -3.98 -14.34
N ALA A 86 5.02 -3.66 -13.83
CA ALA A 86 5.69 -2.40 -14.12
C ALA A 86 6.05 -2.26 -15.60
N LEU A 87 6.50 -3.35 -16.24
CA LEU A 87 6.79 -3.38 -17.67
C LEU A 87 5.54 -3.24 -18.52
N HIS A 88 4.42 -3.83 -18.10
CA HIS A 88 3.15 -3.68 -18.81
C HIS A 88 2.63 -2.24 -18.74
N VAL A 89 2.71 -1.60 -17.57
CA VAL A 89 2.37 -0.17 -17.44
C VAL A 89 3.29 0.70 -18.31
N ALA A 90 4.57 0.35 -18.45
CA ALA A 90 5.48 1.06 -19.35
C ALA A 90 5.02 0.99 -20.81
N ALA A 91 4.47 -0.15 -21.25
CA ALA A 91 3.88 -0.28 -22.58
C ALA A 91 2.64 0.61 -22.74
N LEU A 92 1.77 0.68 -21.73
CA LEU A 92 0.60 1.57 -21.74
C LEU A 92 0.99 3.06 -21.77
N ILE A 93 2.04 3.45 -21.04
CA ILE A 93 2.57 4.83 -21.06
C ILE A 93 3.05 5.19 -22.47
N LYS A 94 3.65 4.23 -23.18
CA LYS A 94 4.06 4.42 -24.58
C LYS A 94 2.87 4.57 -25.52
N GLU A 95 1.77 3.85 -25.29
CA GLU A 95 0.56 3.94 -26.12
C GLU A 95 -0.17 5.28 -26.02
N VAL A 96 -0.16 5.91 -24.84
CA VAL A 96 -0.82 7.21 -24.61
C VAL A 96 0.02 8.41 -25.07
N ASP A 97 1.13 8.14 -25.76
CA ASP A 97 2.02 9.15 -26.36
C ASP A 97 2.39 10.28 -25.39
N LEU A 98 2.85 9.89 -24.20
CA LEU A 98 3.38 10.82 -23.20
C LEU A 98 4.73 11.41 -23.68
N HIS A 99 4.66 12.33 -24.64
CA HIS A 99 5.77 13.12 -25.15
C HIS A 99 5.70 14.56 -24.61
N VAL A 100 6.85 15.10 -24.23
CA VAL A 100 7.01 16.48 -23.79
C VAL A 100 7.63 17.22 -24.96
N ASP A 101 6.81 17.89 -25.78
CA ASP A 101 7.26 18.53 -27.02
C ASP A 101 8.20 19.74 -26.84
N GLU A 102 8.66 20.08 -25.63
CA GLU A 102 9.54 21.25 -25.40
C GLU A 102 10.69 21.01 -24.40
N MET A 103 10.94 19.77 -23.97
CA MET A 103 12.17 19.41 -23.25
C MET A 103 12.73 18.14 -23.87
N ASP A 104 13.94 18.24 -24.41
CA ASP A 104 14.70 17.19 -25.12
C ASP A 104 15.16 16.06 -24.18
N ILE A 105 14.22 15.46 -23.42
CA ILE A 105 14.42 14.33 -22.54
C ILE A 105 13.20 13.42 -22.71
N PRO A 106 13.31 12.27 -23.40
CA PRO A 106 12.24 11.29 -23.39
C PRO A 106 11.95 10.91 -21.93
N GLN A 107 10.67 10.75 -21.54
CA GLN A 107 10.30 10.15 -20.26
C GLN A 107 10.78 8.69 -20.24
N MET A 108 12.08 8.49 -20.05
CA MET A 108 12.73 7.21 -20.13
C MET A 108 12.55 6.53 -18.79
N LEU A 109 11.46 5.75 -18.67
CA LEU A 109 11.28 4.82 -17.57
C LEU A 109 12.30 3.68 -17.73
N THR A 110 13.52 3.86 -17.24
CA THR A 110 14.49 2.76 -17.17
C THR A 110 14.19 1.90 -15.96
N VAL A 111 13.86 0.63 -16.22
CA VAL A 111 13.42 -0.36 -15.24
C VAL A 111 14.54 -1.32 -14.89
N SER A 112 15.11 -1.22 -13.69
CA SER A 112 16.13 -2.16 -13.17
C SER A 112 15.65 -2.85 -11.87
N SER A 113 16.31 -3.95 -11.47
CA SER A 113 16.04 -4.75 -10.26
C SER A 113 17.06 -4.43 -9.13
N SER A 114 16.82 -4.80 -7.86
CA SER A 114 17.12 -3.93 -6.68
C SER A 114 16.40 -4.32 -5.37
N SER A 115 17.09 -4.53 -4.25
CA SER A 115 16.51 -5.02 -2.99
C SER A 115 16.45 -3.97 -1.86
N LYS A 116 15.29 -3.93 -1.18
CA LYS A 116 14.96 -3.40 0.18
C LYS A 116 14.42 -1.96 0.34
N ALA A 117 13.24 -1.88 0.95
CA ALA A 117 12.76 -0.83 1.87
C ALA A 117 11.60 -1.41 2.72
N GLN A 118 11.62 -1.25 4.04
CA GLN A 118 10.56 -1.70 4.97
C GLN A 118 10.41 -0.70 6.12
N GLU A 119 9.17 -0.47 6.56
CA GLU A 119 8.79 0.42 7.67
C GLU A 119 7.63 -0.25 8.42
N ASP A 120 7.65 -0.25 9.77
CA ASP A 120 6.72 -0.99 10.65
C ASP A 120 5.60 -0.08 11.20
N SER A 121 4.35 -0.57 11.27
CA SER A 121 3.23 0.12 11.94
C SER A 121 2.69 -0.64 13.18
N THR A 122 1.83 -0.01 13.99
CA THR A 122 1.23 -0.58 15.22
C THR A 122 -0.24 -0.20 15.35
N VAL A 123 -1.13 -1.13 15.74
CA VAL A 123 -2.58 -0.90 15.91
C VAL A 123 -2.98 -1.04 17.39
N ARG A 124 -3.79 -0.11 17.92
CA ARG A 124 -4.33 -0.15 19.30
C ARG A 124 -5.85 -0.27 19.27
N VAL A 125 -6.42 -1.22 20.01
CA VAL A 125 -7.87 -1.36 20.21
C VAL A 125 -8.22 -0.76 21.58
N HIS A 126 -9.18 0.17 21.65
CA HIS A 126 -9.66 0.77 22.90
C HIS A 126 -11.18 0.57 23.08
N ARG A 127 -11.60 0.51 24.34
CA ARG A 127 -12.96 0.18 24.79
C ARG A 127 -14.01 1.21 24.36
N ALA A 128 -15.19 0.75 23.93
CA ALA A 128 -16.39 1.59 23.75
C ALA A 128 -17.13 1.81 25.10
N SER A 129 -17.71 3.00 25.27
CA SER A 129 -18.32 3.52 26.51
C SER A 129 -19.44 2.67 27.15
N LYS A 130 -19.52 2.72 28.49
CA LYS A 130 -20.49 2.05 29.38
C LYS A 130 -21.93 2.58 29.20
N GLY A 131 -22.91 1.68 29.02
CA GLY A 131 -24.34 1.94 29.28
C GLY A 131 -25.23 0.69 29.17
N GLU A 132 -25.85 0.24 30.28
CA GLU A 132 -26.88 -0.82 30.48
C GLU A 132 -26.58 -2.31 30.14
N ARG A 133 -26.50 -3.14 31.19
CA ARG A 133 -25.82 -4.45 31.28
C ARG A 133 -26.39 -5.62 30.45
N SER A 134 -27.65 -5.56 29.98
CA SER A 134 -28.29 -6.65 29.21
C SER A 134 -28.20 -6.43 27.70
N GLN A 135 -28.47 -5.22 27.22
CA GLN A 135 -28.25 -4.80 25.83
C GLN A 135 -26.75 -4.57 25.54
N LEU A 136 -25.95 -4.25 26.57
CA LEU A 136 -24.49 -4.21 26.47
C LEU A 136 -23.92 -5.56 26.08
N LYS A 137 -24.26 -6.68 26.72
CA LYS A 137 -23.59 -7.96 26.41
C LYS A 137 -23.69 -8.36 24.94
N LYS A 138 -24.85 -8.14 24.31
CA LYS A 138 -25.04 -8.43 22.88
C LYS A 138 -24.28 -7.43 22.01
N SER A 139 -24.29 -6.13 22.34
CA SER A 139 -23.53 -5.10 21.61
C SER A 139 -22.02 -5.13 21.86
N GLU A 140 -21.57 -5.58 23.03
CA GLU A 140 -20.18 -5.81 23.43
C GLU A 140 -19.62 -7.03 22.69
N ASN A 141 -20.40 -8.11 22.56
CA ASN A 141 -20.03 -9.26 21.71
C ASN A 141 -19.93 -8.86 20.23
N ILE A 142 -20.89 -8.07 19.71
CA ILE A 142 -20.81 -7.55 18.33
C ILE A 142 -19.55 -6.69 18.12
N LYS A 143 -19.18 -5.86 19.09
CA LYS A 143 -17.95 -5.04 19.05
C LYS A 143 -16.69 -5.88 19.14
N LEU A 144 -16.69 -6.93 19.98
CA LEU A 144 -15.57 -7.85 20.11
C LEU A 144 -15.37 -8.65 18.81
N ASP A 145 -16.43 -9.21 18.25
CA ASP A 145 -16.38 -9.97 16.99
C ASP A 145 -15.89 -9.11 15.83
N TYR A 146 -16.37 -7.86 15.75
CA TYR A 146 -15.89 -6.90 14.78
C TYR A 146 -14.41 -6.55 14.98
N ALA A 147 -13.98 -6.30 16.22
CA ALA A 147 -12.58 -6.00 16.53
C ALA A 147 -11.66 -7.19 16.22
N VAL A 148 -12.08 -8.41 16.54
CA VAL A 148 -11.36 -9.64 16.19
C VAL A 148 -11.23 -9.79 14.68
N LYS A 149 -12.34 -9.60 13.94
CA LYS A 149 -12.33 -9.67 12.47
C LYS A 149 -11.40 -8.63 11.86
N GLN A 150 -11.45 -7.39 12.32
CA GLN A 150 -10.60 -6.32 11.81
C GLN A 150 -9.12 -6.54 12.12
N ALA A 151 -8.80 -6.99 13.33
CA ALA A 151 -7.43 -7.34 13.70
C ALA A 151 -6.90 -8.52 12.87
N HIS A 152 -7.76 -9.52 12.63
CA HIS A 152 -7.44 -10.66 11.78
C HIS A 152 -7.17 -10.22 10.33
N GLU A 153 -8.06 -9.45 9.72
CA GLU A 153 -7.86 -8.91 8.37
C GLU A 153 -6.62 -8.02 8.30
N ALA A 154 -6.41 -7.13 9.27
CA ALA A 154 -5.24 -6.24 9.29
C ALA A 154 -3.89 -6.97 9.35
N LEU A 155 -3.85 -8.17 9.92
CA LEU A 155 -2.65 -9.00 9.97
C LEU A 155 -2.52 -9.91 8.75
N PHE A 156 -3.58 -10.60 8.37
CA PHE A 156 -3.53 -11.64 7.33
C PHE A 156 -3.78 -11.12 5.91
N PHE A 157 -4.20 -9.86 5.76
CA PHE A 157 -4.32 -9.22 4.45
C PHE A 157 -2.98 -9.26 3.71
N ASN A 158 -3.04 -9.62 2.42
CA ASN A 158 -1.87 -9.84 1.57
C ASN A 158 -0.80 -10.74 2.22
N GLN A 159 -1.23 -11.79 2.93
CA GLN A 159 -0.36 -12.78 3.57
C GLN A 159 0.52 -12.16 4.67
N GLY A 160 0.09 -11.03 5.23
CA GLY A 160 0.88 -10.22 6.17
C GLY A 160 2.04 -9.48 5.53
N GLN A 161 2.16 -9.49 4.20
CA GLN A 161 3.20 -8.79 3.44
C GLN A 161 2.83 -7.32 3.24
N VAL A 162 2.41 -6.66 4.33
CA VAL A 162 2.00 -5.26 4.35
C VAL A 162 2.91 -4.54 5.33
N CYS A 163 3.57 -3.47 4.89
CA CYS A 163 4.42 -2.67 5.78
C CYS A 163 3.66 -2.19 7.02
N CYS A 164 2.40 -1.82 6.83
CA CYS A 164 1.51 -1.39 7.89
C CYS A 164 0.61 -2.51 8.47
N ALA A 165 1.02 -3.77 8.38
CA ALA A 165 0.27 -4.89 8.95
C ALA A 165 0.04 -4.70 10.46
N GLY A 166 -1.13 -5.13 10.95
CA GLY A 166 -1.49 -5.15 12.37
C GLY A 166 -0.74 -6.22 13.18
N SER A 167 0.59 -6.29 13.07
CA SER A 167 1.44 -7.33 13.64
C SER A 167 1.43 -7.39 15.17
N ARG A 168 1.04 -6.29 15.81
CA ARG A 168 0.88 -6.19 17.26
C ARG A 168 -0.50 -5.63 17.57
N VAL A 169 -1.32 -6.44 18.23
CA VAL A 169 -2.68 -6.07 18.67
C VAL A 169 -2.70 -6.06 20.19
N PHE A 170 -2.94 -4.88 20.77
CA PHE A 170 -3.11 -4.71 22.21
C PHE A 170 -4.58 -4.89 22.59
N VAL A 171 -4.85 -5.77 23.54
CA VAL A 171 -6.20 -6.16 23.98
C VAL A 171 -6.36 -5.90 25.48
N GLU A 172 -7.51 -5.35 25.91
CA GLU A 172 -7.81 -5.14 27.33
C GLU A 172 -7.94 -6.50 28.05
N GLY A 173 -7.30 -6.64 29.21
CA GLY A 173 -7.21 -7.94 29.91
C GLY A 173 -8.55 -8.64 30.18
N LYS A 174 -9.66 -7.89 30.31
CA LYS A 174 -11.00 -8.46 30.54
C LYS A 174 -11.58 -9.23 29.35
N ILE A 175 -11.10 -8.98 28.14
CA ILE A 175 -11.58 -9.60 26.89
C ILE A 175 -10.48 -10.41 26.21
N TYR A 176 -9.33 -10.59 26.87
CA TYR A 176 -8.13 -11.18 26.26
C TYR A 176 -8.38 -12.63 25.83
N ASP A 177 -8.86 -13.49 26.73
CA ASP A 177 -9.05 -14.91 26.45
C ASP A 177 -10.08 -15.14 25.33
N ASP A 178 -11.21 -14.41 25.37
CA ASP A 178 -12.25 -14.46 24.35
C ASP A 178 -11.74 -13.99 22.98
N PHE A 179 -10.92 -12.92 22.96
CA PHE A 179 -10.31 -12.40 21.75
C PHE A 179 -9.36 -13.44 21.14
N ILE A 180 -8.48 -14.04 21.94
CA ILE A 180 -7.52 -15.06 21.49
C ILE A 180 -8.26 -16.29 20.94
N ALA A 181 -9.29 -16.77 21.63
CA ALA A 181 -10.07 -17.92 21.18
C ALA A 181 -10.70 -17.68 19.79
N LYS A 182 -11.35 -16.52 19.61
CA LYS A 182 -11.98 -16.15 18.33
C LYS A 182 -10.95 -15.89 17.23
N SER A 183 -9.83 -15.24 17.54
CA SER A 183 -8.73 -15.01 16.59
C SER A 183 -8.13 -16.32 16.08
N LYS A 184 -7.96 -17.31 16.97
CA LYS A 184 -7.47 -18.65 16.60
C LYS A 184 -8.45 -19.35 15.67
N GLU A 185 -9.74 -19.34 16.00
CA GLU A 185 -10.78 -19.96 15.17
C GLU A 185 -10.79 -19.39 13.74
N LEU A 186 -10.64 -18.07 13.58
CA LEU A 186 -10.54 -17.45 12.26
C LEU A 186 -9.25 -17.84 11.51
N ALA A 187 -8.13 -17.95 12.22
CA ALA A 187 -6.86 -18.35 11.62
C ALA A 187 -6.88 -19.79 11.09
N GLU A 188 -7.50 -20.73 11.82
CA GLU A 188 -7.60 -22.14 11.42
C GLU A 188 -8.53 -22.35 10.21
N LYS A 189 -9.47 -21.43 9.98
CA LYS A 189 -10.45 -21.53 8.87
C LYS A 189 -9.93 -21.02 7.52
N ARG A 190 -8.78 -20.35 7.47
CA ARG A 190 -8.27 -19.77 6.21
C ARG A 190 -7.91 -20.84 5.20
N VAL A 191 -8.38 -20.65 3.98
CA VAL A 191 -8.09 -21.56 2.86
C VAL A 191 -6.79 -21.13 2.18
N LEU A 192 -5.75 -21.96 2.31
CA LEU A 192 -4.48 -21.79 1.60
C LEU A 192 -4.57 -22.44 0.21
N GLY A 193 -3.99 -21.80 -0.81
CA GLY A 193 -4.03 -22.37 -2.16
C GLY A 193 -3.38 -21.51 -3.22
N ASP A 194 -3.67 -21.86 -4.48
CA ASP A 194 -3.26 -21.09 -5.65
C ASP A 194 -4.04 -19.75 -5.68
N PRO A 195 -3.39 -18.58 -5.79
CA PRO A 195 -4.06 -17.28 -5.85
C PRO A 195 -4.98 -17.09 -7.08
N PHE A 196 -4.91 -17.96 -8.09
CA PHE A 196 -5.83 -17.96 -9.23
C PHE A 196 -7.10 -18.81 -8.99
N ASP A 197 -7.15 -19.63 -7.94
CA ASP A 197 -8.38 -20.29 -7.50
C ASP A 197 -9.23 -19.31 -6.68
N LEU A 198 -10.50 -19.14 -7.09
CA LEU A 198 -11.46 -18.26 -6.41
C LEU A 198 -11.80 -18.71 -4.97
N LYS A 199 -11.50 -19.96 -4.61
CA LYS A 199 -11.69 -20.49 -3.25
C LYS A 199 -10.52 -20.16 -2.32
N THR A 200 -9.38 -19.74 -2.86
CA THR A 200 -8.19 -19.41 -2.07
C THR A 200 -8.36 -18.08 -1.35
N GLU A 201 -8.20 -18.08 -0.03
CA GLU A 201 -8.16 -16.86 0.77
C GLU A 201 -6.72 -16.36 0.98
N GLN A 202 -5.74 -17.26 0.95
CA GLN A 202 -4.33 -16.97 1.18
C GLN A 202 -3.43 -17.70 0.18
N GLY A 203 -2.69 -16.94 -0.62
CA GLY A 203 -1.62 -17.48 -1.48
C GLY A 203 -0.30 -17.70 -0.73
N PRO A 204 0.77 -18.09 -1.45
CA PRO A 204 2.10 -18.24 -0.87
C PRO A 204 2.74 -16.88 -0.52
N GLN A 205 3.83 -16.92 0.24
CA GLN A 205 4.77 -15.80 0.40
C GLN A 205 5.53 -15.57 -0.92
N VAL A 206 5.98 -14.34 -1.17
CA VAL A 206 6.61 -13.95 -2.45
C VAL A 206 7.88 -14.75 -2.80
N LYS A 207 8.61 -15.21 -1.78
CA LYS A 207 9.84 -16.00 -1.94
C LYS A 207 10.05 -16.90 -0.73
N TYR A 208 10.76 -18.00 -0.96
CA TYR A 208 11.30 -18.81 0.13
C TYR A 208 12.39 -18.02 0.86
N PHE A 209 12.15 -17.70 2.13
CA PHE A 209 13.23 -17.32 3.03
C PHE A 209 13.59 -18.57 3.83
N CYS A 210 14.63 -19.29 3.41
CA CYS A 210 15.24 -20.30 4.26
C CYS A 210 15.89 -19.54 5.42
N SER A 211 15.21 -19.48 6.56
CA SER A 211 15.81 -19.06 7.82
C SER A 211 16.98 -19.99 8.10
N ARG A 212 18.21 -19.50 7.91
CA ARG A 212 19.48 -20.09 8.37
C ARG A 212 19.44 -21.62 8.57
N GLY A 213 19.74 -22.36 7.51
CA GLY A 213 20.38 -23.67 7.63
C GLY A 213 19.49 -24.90 7.91
N GLU A 214 18.18 -24.77 8.07
CA GLU A 214 17.33 -25.96 8.19
C GLU A 214 16.76 -26.38 6.83
N LYS A 215 17.35 -27.44 6.28
CA LYS A 215 16.75 -28.22 5.19
C LYS A 215 15.53 -28.98 5.75
N GLY A 216 14.37 -28.81 5.13
CA GLY A 216 13.16 -29.62 5.37
C GLY A 216 11.97 -28.75 5.77
N VAL A 217 10.73 -29.04 5.43
CA VAL A 217 10.09 -30.18 4.79
C VAL A 217 8.82 -29.61 4.14
N ILE A 218 8.55 -29.97 2.87
CA ILE A 218 7.22 -29.81 2.29
C ILE A 218 6.38 -30.97 2.83
N ARG A 219 5.39 -30.67 3.67
CA ARG A 219 4.19 -31.48 3.90
C ARG A 219 3.02 -30.55 4.08
#